data_AF-H0BXY7-F1
#
_entry.id   AF-H0BXY7-F1
#
_cell.length_a   1.000
_cell.length_b   1.000
_cell.length_c   1.000
_cell.angle_alpha   90.00
_cell.angle_beta   90.00
_cell.angle_gamma   90.00
#
_symmetry.space_group_name_H-M   'P 1'
#
loop_
_entity.id
_entity.type
_entity.pdbx_description
1 polymer ?
#
loop_
_entity_poly.entity_id
_entity_poly.type
_entity_poly.pdbx_seq_one_letter_code
_entity_poly.pdbx_strand_id
1 'polypeptide(L)'
;MSLVEENGKFYAPGTAPSEVTAAFHMCDDLVSQMVPYCQRKLATFEGDQQATVKAAFKGLLAKRWCSDAQCVWIMRRVVRELQWPVGDSALEI
;
A
#
# COMPACT_ATOMS: atom_id res chain seq x y z
N MET A 1 -16.93 -21.50 3.33
CA MET A 1 -16.67 -20.56 2.22
C MET A 1 -16.55 -21.39 0.95
N SER A 2 -17.19 -20.96 -0.15
CA SER A 2 -17.07 -21.64 -1.44
C SER A 2 -15.73 -21.31 -2.08
N LEU A 3 -15.12 -22.27 -2.78
CA LEU A 3 -13.95 -22.03 -3.62
C LEU A 3 -14.35 -21.19 -4.84
N VAL A 4 -13.40 -20.42 -5.35
CA VAL A 4 -13.53 -19.66 -6.60
C VAL A 4 -13.00 -20.54 -7.74
N GLU A 5 -13.84 -20.82 -8.74
CA GLU A 5 -13.41 -21.54 -9.94
C GLU A 5 -12.90 -20.55 -10.99
N GLU A 6 -11.68 -20.74 -11.47
CA GLU A 6 -11.11 -19.98 -12.59
C GLU A 6 -10.28 -20.91 -13.48
N ASN A 7 -10.59 -20.95 -14.78
CA ASN A 7 -9.91 -21.79 -15.78
C ASN A 7 -9.83 -23.27 -15.37
N GLY A 8 -10.90 -23.82 -14.79
CA GLY A 8 -10.97 -25.21 -14.34
C GLY A 8 -10.14 -25.55 -13.10
N LYS A 9 -9.63 -24.53 -12.38
CA LYS A 9 -8.94 -24.67 -11.10
C LYS A 9 -9.75 -23.99 -10.00
N PHE A 10 -9.60 -24.47 -8.77
CA PHE A 10 -10.33 -23.97 -7.60
C PHE A 10 -9.38 -23.30 -6.61
N TYR A 11 -9.69 -22.08 -6.23
CA TYR A 11 -8.88 -21.23 -5.37
C TYR A 11 -9.65 -20.86 -4.09
N ALA A 12 -8.90 -20.53 -3.05
CA ALA A 12 -9.51 -19.85 -1.91
C ALA A 12 -9.93 -18.43 -2.36
N PRO A 13 -11.02 -17.86 -1.81
CA PRO A 13 -11.39 -16.48 -2.11
C PRO A 13 -10.23 -15.50 -1.90
N GLY A 14 -10.01 -14.62 -2.87
CA GLY A 14 -8.89 -13.66 -2.88
C GLY A 14 -7.55 -14.24 -3.36
N THR A 15 -7.50 -15.50 -3.78
CA THR A 15 -6.27 -16.13 -4.29
C THR A 15 -6.39 -16.63 -5.73
N ALA A 16 -7.54 -16.43 -6.38
CA ALA A 16 -7.65 -16.70 -7.81
C ALA A 16 -6.75 -15.74 -8.61
N PRO A 17 -6.13 -16.17 -9.72
CA PRO A 17 -5.22 -15.34 -10.51
C PRO A 17 -5.80 -13.97 -10.89
N SER A 18 -7.06 -13.92 -11.30
CA SER A 18 -7.76 -12.67 -11.62
C SER A 18 -7.91 -11.74 -10.42
N GLU A 19 -8.29 -12.27 -9.26
CA GLU A 19 -8.43 -11.51 -8.01
C GLU A 19 -7.09 -10.94 -7.54
N VAL A 20 -6.03 -11.74 -7.59
CA VAL A 20 -4.67 -11.30 -7.22
C VAL A 20 -4.19 -10.20 -8.16
N THR A 21 -4.42 -10.35 -9.47
CA THR A 21 -4.05 -9.34 -10.47
C THR A 21 -4.81 -8.04 -10.26
N ALA A 22 -6.11 -8.12 -10.00
CA ALA A 22 -6.93 -6.95 -9.72
C ALA A 22 -6.48 -6.23 -8.44
N ALA A 23 -6.19 -6.98 -7.37
CA ALA A 23 -5.67 -6.43 -6.12
C ALA A 23 -4.31 -5.75 -6.33
N PHE A 24 -3.44 -6.33 -7.17
CA PHE A 24 -2.15 -5.72 -7.52
C PHE A 24 -2.32 -4.39 -8.23
N HIS A 25 -3.13 -4.33 -9.29
CA HIS A 25 -3.39 -3.08 -10.03
C HIS A 25 -3.96 -1.99 -9.13
N MET A 26 -4.93 -2.33 -8.28
CA MET A 26 -5.49 -1.38 -7.31
C MET A 26 -4.41 -0.84 -6.35
N CYS A 27 -3.53 -1.71 -5.84
CA CYS A 27 -2.45 -1.26 -4.96
C CYS A 27 -1.46 -0.35 -5.70
N ASP A 28 -1.13 -0.66 -6.95
CA ASP A 28 -0.21 0.13 -7.78
C ASP A 28 -0.79 1.51 -8.14
N ASP A 29 -2.09 1.57 -8.44
CA ASP A 29 -2.80 2.84 -8.62
C ASP A 29 -2.76 3.69 -7.35
N LEU A 30 -2.89 3.08 -6.18
CA LEU A 30 -2.81 3.79 -4.91
C LEU A 30 -1.40 4.29 -4.63
N VAL A 31 -0.35 3.54 -5.00
CA VAL A 31 1.04 4.03 -4.95
C VAL A 31 1.19 5.31 -5.75
N SER A 32 0.69 5.33 -6.99
CA SER A 32 0.75 6.49 -7.88
C SER A 32 0.07 7.73 -7.30
N GLN A 33 -0.98 7.56 -6.50
CA GLN A 33 -1.66 8.65 -5.80
C GLN A 33 -0.94 9.07 -4.51
N MET A 34 -0.32 8.12 -3.81
CA MET A 34 0.34 8.34 -2.53
C MET A 34 1.70 9.03 -2.67
N VAL A 35 2.43 8.82 -3.76
CA VAL A 35 3.69 9.51 -4.06
C VAL A 35 3.54 11.04 -4.01
N PRO A 36 2.67 11.68 -4.82
CA PRO A 36 2.49 13.13 -4.78
C PRO A 36 1.79 13.59 -3.49
N TYR A 37 0.98 12.75 -2.85
CA TYR A 37 0.40 13.05 -1.54
C TYR A 37 1.49 13.21 -0.47
N CYS A 38 2.43 12.27 -0.38
CA CYS A 38 3.55 12.32 0.56
C CYS A 38 4.44 13.54 0.30
N GLN A 39 4.76 13.84 -0.96
CA GLN A 39 5.54 15.04 -1.31
C GLN A 39 4.88 16.34 -0.82
N ARG A 40 3.55 16.48 -1.01
CA ARG A 40 2.82 17.65 -0.49
C ARG A 40 2.81 17.71 1.03
N LYS A 41 2.63 16.55 1.67
CA LYS A 41 2.54 16.43 3.13
C LYS A 41 3.89 16.67 3.82
N LEU A 42 5.00 16.50 3.10
CA LEU A 42 6.35 16.72 3.61
C LEU A 42 6.54 18.12 4.21
N ALA A 43 5.92 19.15 3.61
CA ALA A 43 5.99 20.52 4.12
C ALA A 43 5.30 20.68 5.49
N THR A 44 4.26 19.90 5.78
CA THR A 44 3.59 19.87 7.09
C THR A 44 4.47 19.29 8.20
N PHE A 45 5.48 18.51 7.82
CA PHE A 45 6.44 17.90 8.74
C PHE A 45 7.84 18.52 8.62
N GLU A 46 7.94 19.75 8.12
CA GLU A 46 9.21 20.50 8.06
C GLU A 46 10.34 19.77 7.30
N GLY A 47 9.99 18.90 6.34
CA GLY A 47 10.97 18.10 5.61
C GLY A 47 11.28 16.72 6.23
N ASP A 48 10.66 16.36 7.36
CA ASP A 48 10.82 15.05 7.98
C ASP A 48 10.08 13.96 7.17
N GLN A 49 10.86 13.23 6.39
CA GLN A 49 10.38 12.13 5.55
C GLN A 49 9.86 10.95 6.38
N GLN A 50 10.49 10.65 7.52
CA GLN A 50 10.08 9.54 8.38
C GLN A 50 8.74 9.84 9.05
N ALA A 51 8.57 11.04 9.61
CA ALA A 51 7.30 11.48 10.18
C ALA A 51 6.20 11.53 9.11
N THR A 52 6.52 12.00 7.91
CA THR A 52 5.58 12.05 6.77
C THR A 52 5.09 10.65 6.39
N VAL A 53 6.00 9.70 6.20
CA VAL A 53 5.69 8.30 5.86
C VAL A 53 4.85 7.66 6.95
N LYS A 54 5.23 7.82 8.22
CA LYS A 54 4.48 7.27 9.37
C LYS A 54 3.05 7.82 9.43
N ALA A 55 2.88 9.12 9.21
CA ALA A 55 1.57 9.76 9.21
C ALA A 55 0.72 9.37 7.98
N ALA A 56 1.34 9.19 6.81
CA ALA A 56 0.67 8.70 5.61
C ALA A 56 0.23 7.24 5.78
N PHE A 57 1.10 6.38 6.31
CA PHE A 57 0.81 4.97 6.58
C PHE A 57 -0.34 4.81 7.59
N LYS A 58 -0.31 5.54 8.70
CA LYS A 58 -1.42 5.55 9.67
C LYS A 58 -2.75 6.00 9.03
N GLY A 59 -2.68 7.00 8.15
CA GLY A 59 -3.85 7.45 7.39
C GLY A 59 -4.41 6.37 6.47
N LEU A 60 -3.53 5.65 5.77
CA LEU A 60 -3.89 4.57 4.86
C LEU A 60 -4.56 3.40 5.60
N LEU A 61 -3.96 2.94 6.71
CA LEU A 61 -4.55 1.91 7.58
C LEU A 61 -5.94 2.30 8.07
N ALA A 62 -6.13 3.55 8.49
CA ALA A 62 -7.41 4.04 9.01
C ALA A 62 -8.53 4.04 7.94
N LYS A 63 -8.20 4.11 6.65
CA LYS A 63 -9.19 4.08 5.56
C LYS A 63 -9.75 2.69 5.28
N ARG A 64 -9.02 1.62 5.65
CA ARG A 64 -9.43 0.22 5.41
C ARG A 64 -9.79 -0.10 3.96
N TRP A 65 -9.15 0.57 3.01
CA TRP A 65 -9.32 0.28 1.57
C TRP A 65 -8.55 -0.97 1.15
N CYS A 66 -7.47 -1.29 1.85
CA CYS A 66 -6.62 -2.44 1.62
C CYS A 66 -6.37 -3.16 2.96
N SER A 67 -5.90 -4.40 2.90
CA SER A 67 -5.43 -5.09 4.11
C SER A 67 -4.17 -4.43 4.66
N ASP A 68 -3.83 -4.70 5.92
CA ASP A 68 -2.63 -4.11 6.55
C ASP A 68 -1.36 -4.49 5.79
N ALA A 69 -1.26 -5.74 5.31
CA ALA A 69 -0.14 -6.20 4.50
C ALA A 69 -0.04 -5.45 3.15
N GLN A 70 -1.17 -5.17 2.51
CA GLN A 70 -1.21 -4.34 1.32
C GLN A 70 -0.82 -2.89 1.63
N CYS A 71 -1.27 -2.33 2.75
CA CYS A 71 -0.88 -0.98 3.19
C CYS A 71 0.64 -0.86 3.38
N VAL A 72 1.28 -1.86 4.01
CA VAL A 72 2.74 -1.94 4.17
C VAL A 72 3.42 -2.02 2.80
N TRP A 73 2.93 -2.88 1.91
CA TRP A 73 3.49 -3.02 0.56
C TRP A 73 3.42 -1.70 -0.23
N ILE A 74 2.27 -1.02 -0.19
CA ILE A 74 2.03 0.27 -0.84
C ILE A 74 3.01 1.31 -0.33
N MET A 75 3.15 1.46 1.00
CA MET A 75 4.04 2.47 1.55
C MET A 75 5.52 2.17 1.32
N ARG A 76 5.95 0.90 1.34
CA ARG A 76 7.31 0.51 0.92
C ARG A 76 7.58 0.90 -0.53
N ARG A 77 6.60 0.70 -1.42
CA ARG A 77 6.72 1.11 -2.82
C ARG A 77 6.82 2.63 -2.94
N VAL A 78 5.95 3.38 -2.25
CA VAL A 78 5.98 4.86 -2.23
C VAL A 78 7.34 5.40 -1.77
N VAL A 79 7.89 4.88 -0.67
CA VAL A 79 9.22 5.28 -0.17
C VAL A 79 10.32 5.03 -1.20
N ARG A 80 10.24 3.89 -1.90
CA ARG A 80 11.19 3.53 -2.96
C ARG A 80 11.08 4.48 -4.16
N GLU A 81 9.87 4.74 -4.66
CA GLU A 81 9.64 5.65 -5.79
C GLU A 81 10.08 7.09 -5.45
N LEU A 82 9.92 7.51 -4.19
CA LEU A 82 10.37 8.82 -3.70
C LEU A 82 11.87 8.87 -3.39
N GLN A 83 12.55 7.73 -3.36
CA GLN A 83 13.96 7.59 -2.97
C GLN A 83 14.27 8.16 -1.57
N TRP A 84 13.31 8.05 -0.64
CA TRP A 84 13.50 8.51 0.74
C TRP A 84 14.24 7.44 1.56
N PRO A 85 15.26 7.79 2.38
CA PRO A 85 16.01 6.84 3.19
C PRO A 85 15.25 6.51 4.49
N VAL A 86 13.99 6.10 4.36
CA VAL A 86 13.13 5.73 5.48
C VAL A 86 13.17 4.22 5.67
N GLY A 87 13.55 3.78 6.88
CA GLY A 87 13.58 2.37 7.23
C GLY A 87 12.19 1.78 7.51
N ASP A 88 12.13 0.45 7.58
CA ASP A 88 10.89 -0.30 7.84
C ASP A 88 10.22 0.03 9.19
N SER A 89 10.95 0.61 10.15
CA SER A 89 10.41 1.03 11.45
C SER A 89 9.31 2.10 11.33
N ALA A 90 9.25 2.82 10.21
CA ALA A 90 8.14 3.74 9.94
C ALA A 90 6.84 3.05 9.51
N LEU A 91 6.90 1.75 9.20
CA LEU A 91 5.83 0.94 8.62
C LEU A 91 5.43 -0.25 9.52
N GLU A 92 5.77 -0.18 10.80
CA GLU A 92 5.31 -1.14 11.81
C GLU A 92 3.84 -0.87 12.15
N ILE A 93 3.04 -1.96 12.23
CA ILE A 93 1.60 -1.95 12.53
C ILE A 93 1.37 -1.89 14.03
#